data_AF-A0A9E8MVS2-F1
#
_entry.id   AF-A0A9E8MVS2-F1
#
_cell.length_a   1.000
_cell.length_b   1.000
_cell.length_c   1.000
_cell.angle_alpha   90.00
_cell.angle_beta   90.00
_cell.angle_gamma   90.00
#
_symmetry.space_group_name_H-M   'P 1'
#
loop_
_entity.id
_entity.type
_entity.pdbx_description
1 polymer ?
#
loop_
_entity_poly.entity_id
_entity_poly.type
_entity_poly.pdbx_seq_one_letter_code
_entity_poly.pdbx_strand_id
1 'polypeptide(L)'
;METIEHIYDLSYIIANAALKKANSKNDKPLENLFELRKQTLLNLKQAADIFRVSADMSQYKLIFGSKEVPFWNAINGPISDAIWHCGQLASFRRITGNPINPKVNHFNGTVRK
;
A
#
# COMPACT_ATOMS: atom_id res chain seq x y z
N MET A 1 11.64 11.21 4.12
CA MET A 1 11.77 9.74 4.26
C MET A 1 10.47 9.19 4.84
N GLU A 2 10.02 9.81 5.93
CA GLU A 2 8.75 9.55 6.63
C GLU A 2 7.53 9.23 5.75
N THR A 3 7.21 10.02 4.72
CA THR A 3 6.04 9.74 3.86
C THR A 3 6.12 8.39 3.15
N ILE A 4 7.32 7.98 2.73
CA ILE A 4 7.52 6.73 1.97
C ILE A 4 7.56 5.54 2.93
N GLU A 5 8.14 5.70 4.11
CA GLU A 5 8.09 4.72 5.20
C GLU A 5 6.66 4.49 5.66
N HIS A 6 5.87 5.56 5.84
CA HIS A 6 4.46 5.45 6.22
C HIS A 6 3.65 4.69 5.17
N ILE A 7 3.78 5.04 3.88
CA ILE A 7 3.11 4.29 2.79
C ILE A 7 3.54 2.82 2.77
N TYR A 8 4.82 2.55 3.05
CA TYR A 8 5.32 1.18 3.16
C TYR A 8 4.63 0.42 4.29
N ASP A 9 4.51 0.99 5.49
CA ASP A 9 3.82 0.37 6.62
C ASP A 9 2.34 0.11 6.32
N LEU A 10 1.65 1.07 5.67
CA LEU A 10 0.27 0.89 5.21
C LEU A 10 0.15 -0.28 4.22
N SER A 11 1.10 -0.44 3.30
CA SER A 11 1.13 -1.56 2.36
C SER A 11 1.28 -2.91 3.06
N TYR A 12 2.01 -2.94 4.18
CA TYR A 12 2.21 -4.15 4.98
C TYR A 12 0.91 -4.58 5.66
N ILE A 13 0.13 -3.62 6.17
CA ILE A 13 -1.20 -3.87 6.73
C ILE A 13 -2.13 -4.52 5.69
N ILE A 14 -2.12 -3.99 4.45
CA ILE A 14 -2.94 -4.51 3.35
C ILE A 14 -2.48 -5.92 2.96
N ALA A 15 -1.17 -6.17 2.84
CA ALA A 15 -0.63 -7.47 2.53
C ALA A 15 -0.91 -8.51 3.62
N ASN A 16 -0.80 -8.14 4.90
CA ASN A 16 -1.12 -9.03 6.01
C ASN A 16 -2.60 -9.42 6.03
N ALA A 17 -3.51 -8.49 5.72
CA ALA A 17 -4.92 -8.82 5.58
C ALA A 17 -5.13 -9.88 4.47
N ALA A 18 -4.48 -9.70 3.32
CA ALA A 18 -4.54 -10.67 2.22
C ALA A 18 -3.98 -12.05 2.61
N LEU A 19 -2.91 -12.06 3.39
CA LEU A 19 -2.26 -13.26 3.91
C LEU A 19 -2.93 -13.83 5.17
N LYS A 20 -3.97 -13.16 5.69
CA LYS A 20 -4.65 -13.49 6.96
C LYS A 20 -3.68 -13.59 8.14
N LYS A 21 -2.69 -12.68 8.18
CA LYS A 21 -1.68 -12.60 9.23
C LYS A 21 -1.98 -11.44 10.19
N ALA A 22 -1.61 -11.62 11.45
CA ALA A 22 -1.60 -10.55 12.42
C ALA A 22 -0.59 -9.46 12.04
N ASN A 23 -0.99 -8.21 12.18
CA ASN A 23 -0.06 -7.09 12.10
C ASN A 23 0.80 -7.06 13.35
N SER A 24 2.10 -7.21 13.17
CA SER A 24 3.13 -6.97 14.18
C SER A 24 3.94 -5.73 13.79
N LYS A 25 4.63 -5.13 14.76
CA LYS A 25 5.69 -4.16 14.41
C LYS A 25 6.72 -4.89 13.55
N ASN A 26 7.17 -4.26 12.48
CA ASN A 26 8.26 -4.77 11.67
C ASN A 26 9.56 -4.61 12.47
N ASP A 27 10.16 -5.72 12.92
CA ASP A 27 11.38 -5.70 13.74
C ASP A 27 12.63 -5.27 12.95
N LYS A 28 12.53 -5.10 11.63
CA LYS A 28 13.61 -4.60 10.77
C LYS A 28 13.11 -3.45 9.89
N PRO A 29 13.44 -2.19 10.22
CA PRO A 29 13.19 -1.09 9.30
C PRO A 29 14.05 -1.27 8.04
N LEU A 30 13.43 -1.11 6.87
CA LEU A 30 14.18 -0.99 5.62
C LEU A 30 14.77 0.43 5.58
N GLU A 31 16.09 0.53 5.71
CA GLU A 31 16.78 1.84 5.73
C GLU A 31 16.98 2.42 4.32
N ASN A 32 16.79 1.61 3.27
CA ASN A 32 17.01 2.01 1.89
C ASN A 32 15.70 2.40 1.18
N LEU A 33 15.65 3.63 0.67
CA LEU A 33 14.54 4.17 -0.10
C LEU A 33 14.13 3.31 -1.32
N PHE A 34 15.11 2.73 -2.02
CA PHE A 34 14.83 1.88 -3.18
C PHE A 34 14.11 0.59 -2.75
N GLU A 35 14.58 -0.05 -1.68
CA GLU A 35 13.95 -1.26 -1.15
C GLU A 35 12.57 -0.98 -0.56
N LEU A 36 12.38 0.14 0.15
CA LEU A 36 11.06 0.57 0.62
C LEU A 36 10.05 0.67 -0.54
N ARG A 37 10.43 1.34 -1.63
CA ARG A 37 9.57 1.51 -2.80
C ARG A 37 9.28 0.17 -3.46
N LYS A 38 10.30 -0.66 -3.66
CA LYS A 38 10.16 -1.99 -4.26
C LYS A 38 9.25 -2.88 -3.43
N GLN A 39 9.49 -2.95 -2.12
CA GLN A 39 8.71 -3.80 -1.23
C GLN A 39 7.26 -3.31 -1.09
N THR A 40 7.03 -1.98 -1.05
CA THR A 40 5.68 -1.40 -1.11
C THR A 40 4.90 -1.93 -2.32
N LEU A 41 5.51 -1.89 -3.51
CA LEU A 41 4.87 -2.37 -4.74
C LEU A 41 4.64 -3.89 -4.73
N LEU A 42 5.57 -4.66 -4.17
CA LEU A 42 5.42 -6.11 -4.02
C LEU A 42 4.27 -6.47 -3.07
N ASN A 43 4.17 -5.79 -1.93
CA ASN A 43 3.07 -5.96 -0.96
C ASN A 43 1.71 -5.70 -1.61
N LEU A 44 1.57 -4.56 -2.31
CA LEU A 44 0.34 -4.19 -3.00
C LEU A 44 -0.01 -5.16 -4.13
N LYS A 45 0.98 -5.62 -4.90
CA LYS A 45 0.78 -6.62 -5.95
C LYS A 45 0.28 -7.94 -5.37
N GLN A 46 0.94 -8.44 -4.33
CA GLN A 46 0.57 -9.69 -3.68
C GLN A 46 -0.86 -9.64 -3.15
N ALA A 47 -1.21 -8.55 -2.46
CA ALA A 47 -2.56 -8.34 -1.97
C ALA A 47 -3.58 -8.30 -3.12
N ALA A 48 -3.30 -7.53 -4.17
CA ALA A 48 -4.18 -7.43 -5.33
C ALA A 48 -4.39 -8.77 -6.05
N ASP A 49 -3.35 -9.59 -6.18
CA ASP A 49 -3.43 -10.91 -6.81
C ASP A 49 -4.31 -11.87 -6.01
N ILE A 50 -4.19 -11.85 -4.68
CA ILE A 50 -5.03 -12.66 -3.78
C ILE A 50 -6.50 -12.21 -3.85
N PHE A 51 -6.74 -10.91 -3.72
CA PHE A 51 -8.11 -10.38 -3.69
C PHE A 51 -8.84 -10.58 -5.02
N ARG A 52 -8.14 -10.50 -6.16
CA ARG A 52 -8.73 -10.64 -7.49
C ARG A 52 -9.34 -12.02 -7.75
N VAL A 53 -8.79 -13.06 -7.14
CA VAL A 53 -9.29 -14.44 -7.29
C VAL A 53 -10.19 -14.87 -6.14
N SER A 54 -10.40 -14.00 -5.14
CA SER A 54 -11.25 -14.35 -4.01
C SER A 54 -12.74 -14.21 -4.36
N ALA A 55 -13.50 -15.25 -4.03
CA ALA A 55 -14.96 -15.22 -4.09
C ALA A 55 -15.59 -14.51 -2.87
N ASP A 56 -14.86 -14.44 -1.75
CA ASP A 56 -15.37 -13.87 -0.50
C ASP A 56 -14.32 -12.95 0.13
N MET A 57 -14.66 -11.67 0.29
CA MET A 57 -13.76 -10.68 0.91
C MET A 57 -13.85 -10.64 2.44
N SER A 58 -14.89 -11.22 3.04
CA SER A 58 -15.12 -11.20 4.49
C SER A 58 -14.04 -11.96 5.29
N GLN A 59 -13.37 -12.90 4.63
CA GLN A 59 -12.27 -13.70 5.20
C GLN A 59 -10.95 -12.93 5.40
N TYR A 60 -10.80 -11.73 4.80
CA TYR A 60 -9.55 -10.94 4.87
C TYR A 60 -9.62 -9.84 5.92
N LYS A 61 -9.67 -10.24 7.18
CA LYS A 61 -9.74 -9.30 8.29
C LYS A 61 -8.39 -8.64 8.55
N LEU A 62 -8.43 -7.40 9.03
CA LEU A 62 -7.27 -6.75 9.63
C LEU A 62 -7.15 -7.28 11.07
N ILE A 63 -6.01 -7.88 11.40
CA ILE A 63 -5.77 -8.48 12.72
C ILE A 63 -4.72 -7.63 13.44
N PHE A 64 -5.07 -7.12 14.63
CA PHE A 64 -4.21 -6.32 15.50
C PHE A 64 -4.21 -6.91 16.91
N GLY A 65 -3.21 -7.73 17.25
CA GLY A 65 -3.25 -8.54 18.46
C GLY A 65 -4.46 -9.47 18.45
N SER A 66 -5.33 -9.37 19.47
CA SER A 66 -6.59 -10.12 19.55
C SER A 66 -7.77 -9.45 18.83
N LYS A 67 -7.61 -8.22 18.33
CA LYS A 67 -8.67 -7.47 17.67
C LYS A 67 -8.71 -7.79 16.18
N GLU A 68 -9.87 -8.21 15.70
CA GLU A 68 -10.15 -8.34 14.27
C GLU A 68 -11.08 -7.24 13.79
N VAL A 69 -10.79 -6.70 12.60
CA VAL A 69 -11.61 -5.69 11.95
C VAL A 69 -11.91 -6.13 10.51
N PRO A 70 -13.15 -5.97 10.01
CA PRO A 70 -13.49 -6.35 8.64
C PRO A 70 -12.64 -5.67 7.57
N PHE A 71 -12.49 -6.31 6.41
CA PHE A 71 -11.68 -5.78 5.32
C PHE A 71 -12.10 -4.40 4.82
N TRP A 72 -13.40 -4.04 4.87
CA TRP A 72 -13.85 -2.74 4.38
C TRP A 72 -13.19 -1.56 5.14
N ASN A 73 -12.78 -1.76 6.40
CA ASN A 73 -12.01 -0.77 7.14
C ASN A 73 -10.61 -0.55 6.55
N ALA A 74 -10.07 -1.51 5.79
CA ALA A 74 -8.82 -1.32 5.04
C ALA A 74 -8.98 -0.25 3.94
N ILE A 75 -10.17 -0.17 3.33
CA ILE A 75 -10.49 0.83 2.30
C ILE A 75 -10.46 2.23 2.90
N ASN A 76 -11.18 2.43 4.00
CA ASN A 76 -11.30 3.74 4.64
C ASN A 76 -10.09 4.13 5.50
N GLY A 77 -9.29 3.14 5.93
CA GLY A 77 -8.06 3.36 6.67
C GLY A 77 -6.84 3.33 5.75
N PRO A 78 -6.05 2.24 5.76
CA PRO A 78 -4.73 2.21 5.12
C PRO A 78 -4.73 2.48 3.61
N ILE A 79 -5.76 2.10 2.85
CA ILE A 79 -5.80 2.37 1.41
C ILE A 79 -6.04 3.86 1.14
N SER A 80 -7.04 4.46 1.79
CA SER A 80 -7.34 5.90 1.62
C SER A 80 -6.20 6.77 2.12
N ASP A 81 -5.57 6.40 3.24
CA ASP A 81 -4.41 7.09 3.78
C ASP A 81 -3.19 7.02 2.84
N ALA A 82 -2.93 5.85 2.24
CA ALA A 82 -1.87 5.73 1.24
C ALA A 82 -2.13 6.62 0.01
N ILE A 83 -3.38 6.73 -0.45
CA ILE A 83 -3.76 7.64 -1.55
C ILE A 83 -3.54 9.11 -1.15
N TRP A 84 -3.94 9.49 0.06
CA TRP A 84 -3.72 10.83 0.60
C TRP A 84 -2.23 11.21 0.59
N HIS A 85 -1.37 10.33 1.09
CA HIS A 85 0.08 10.55 1.10
C HIS A 85 0.73 10.49 -0.28
N CYS A 86 0.13 9.78 -1.26
CA CYS A 86 0.58 9.86 -2.66
C CYS A 86 0.44 11.28 -3.25
N GLY A 87 -0.51 12.09 -2.76
CA GLY A 87 -0.64 13.50 -3.14
C GLY A 87 0.58 14.33 -2.72
N GLN A 88 1.12 14.08 -1.53
CA GLN A 88 2.36 14.72 -1.07
C GLN A 88 3.56 14.33 -1.95
N LEU A 89 3.68 13.04 -2.28
CA LEU A 89 4.72 12.56 -3.20
C LEU A 89 4.65 13.22 -4.57
N ALA A 90 3.44 13.38 -5.13
CA ALA A 90 3.25 14.05 -6.41
C ALA A 90 3.74 15.51 -6.36
N SER A 91 3.42 16.23 -5.29
CA SER A 91 3.86 17.61 -5.07
C SER A 91 5.39 17.72 -4.95
N PHE A 92 6.01 16.90 -4.10
CA PHE A 92 7.48 16.91 -3.93
C PHE A 92 8.22 16.55 -5.21
N ARG A 93 7.69 15.59 -5.97
CA ARG A 93 8.22 15.22 -7.29
C ARG A 93 8.20 16.38 -8.27
N ARG A 94 7.11 17.16 -8.31
CA ARG A 94 7.02 18.34 -9.17
C ARG A 94 8.03 19.42 -8.77
N ILE A 95 8.13 19.72 -7.46
CA ILE A 95 9.02 20.79 -6.95
C ILE A 95 10.50 20.44 -7.14
N THR A 96 10.85 19.16 -7.11
CA THR A 96 12.24 18.69 -7.31
C THR A 96 12.60 18.43 -8.79
N GLY A 97 11.76 18.85 -9.74
CA GLY A 97 12.03 18.69 -11.18
C GLY A 97 11.88 17.25 -11.71
N ASN A 98 11.22 16.35 -10.97
CA ASN A 98 10.97 14.96 -11.35
C ASN A 98 9.46 14.62 -11.34
N PRO A 99 8.64 15.31 -12.16
CA PRO A 99 7.19 15.11 -12.16
C PRO A 99 6.78 13.67 -12.52
N ILE A 100 5.54 13.32 -12.16
CA ILE A 100 4.94 12.03 -12.57
C ILE A 100 4.89 11.96 -14.09
N ASN A 101 5.16 10.78 -14.65
CA ASN A 101 5.09 10.54 -16.09
C ASN A 101 3.67 10.87 -16.61
N PRO A 102 3.51 11.83 -17.54
CA PRO A 102 2.20 12.26 -18.03
C PRO A 102 1.46 11.17 -18.82
N LYS A 103 2.14 10.08 -19.20
CA LYS A 103 1.53 8.92 -19.86
C LYS A 103 0.81 7.97 -18.90
N VAL A 104 0.91 8.17 -17.59
CA VAL A 104 0.20 7.34 -16.59
C VAL A 104 -1.31 7.55 -16.70
N ASN A 105 -2.05 6.46 -16.82
CA ASN A 105 -3.50 6.43 -16.72
C ASN A 105 -3.88 5.80 -15.37
N HIS A 106 -4.28 6.64 -14.41
CA HIS A 106 -4.66 6.19 -13.07
C HIS A 106 -5.91 5.29 -13.08
N PHE A 107 -6.87 5.56 -13.96
CA PHE A 107 -8.12 4.80 -14.05
C PHE A 107 -7.88 3.36 -14.51
N ASN A 108 -7.07 3.18 -15.55
CA ASN A 108 -6.76 1.86 -16.10
C ASN A 108 -5.55 1.19 -15.45
N GLY A 109 -4.78 1.90 -14.62
CA GLY A 109 -3.52 1.40 -14.04
C GLY A 109 -2.42 1.12 -15.08
N THR A 110 -2.43 1.81 -16.22
CA THR A 110 -1.50 1.57 -17.33
C THR A 110 -0.66 2.81 -17.66
N VAL A 111 0.44 2.62 -18.39
CA VAL A 111 1.21 3.70 -19.00
C VAL A 111 0.93 3.65 -20.50
N ARG A 112 0.46 4.75 -21.08
CA ARG A 112 0.25 4.87 -22.53
C ARG A 112 1.59 4.63 -23.23
N LYS A 113 1.59 3.85 -24.32
CA LYS A 113 2.78 3.63 -25.15
C LYS A 113 3.16 4.95 -25.83
#